data_AF-A0A937VGA5-F1
#
_entry.id   AF-A0A937VGA5-F1
#
_cell.length_a   1.000
_cell.length_b   1.000
_cell.length_c   1.000
_cell.angle_alpha   90.00
_cell.angle_beta   90.00
_cell.angle_gamma   90.00
#
_symmetry.space_group_name_H-M   'P 1'
#
loop_
_entity.id
_entity.type
_entity.pdbx_description
1 polymer ?
#
loop_
_entity_poly.entity_id
_entity_poly.type
_entity_poly.pdbx_seq_one_letter_code
_entity_poly.pdbx_strand_id
1 'polypeptide(L)' 'HPEMRDKGAVLKVALDYERLGEEAGALAQRILRGEKPARIPIMESSPLRIKVDETLLRRWSGYPPGK' A
#
# COMPACT_ATOMS: atom_id res chain seq x y z
N HIS A 1 -2.13 15.08 -6.12
CA HIS A 1 -3.56 15.09 -5.77
C HIS A 1 -3.71 15.18 -4.25
N PRO A 2 -4.40 16.19 -3.68
CA PRO A 2 -4.39 16.50 -2.25
C PRO A 2 -5.49 15.82 -1.41
N GLU A 3 -6.18 14.79 -1.91
CA GLU A 3 -7.38 14.23 -1.25
C GLU A 3 -7.19 13.24 -0.09
N MET A 4 -5.98 12.86 0.33
CA MET A 4 -5.83 12.01 1.53
C MET A 4 -5.31 12.79 2.74
N ARG A 5 -6.11 13.75 3.21
CA ARG A 5 -6.11 14.09 4.63
C ARG A 5 -6.98 13.06 5.33
N ASP A 6 -6.36 11.94 5.69
CA ASP A 6 -6.98 10.83 6.43
C ASP A 6 -7.64 11.41 7.71
N LYS A 7 -8.98 11.39 7.75
CA LYS A 7 -9.77 11.94 8.85
C LYS A 7 -9.61 11.07 10.10
N GLY A 8 -8.58 11.32 10.91
CA GLY A 8 -8.52 10.87 12.30
C GLY A 8 -7.89 9.49 12.60
N ALA A 9 -7.28 8.81 11.61
CA ALA A 9 -6.55 7.57 11.86
C ALA A 9 -5.07 7.84 12.22
N VAL A 10 -4.58 7.29 13.33
CA VAL A 10 -3.16 7.41 13.75
C VAL A 10 -2.24 6.50 12.92
N LEU A 11 -2.75 5.32 12.55
CA LEU A 11 -2.03 4.29 11.79
C LEU A 11 -2.93 3.77 10.66
N LYS A 12 -2.36 3.65 9.46
CA LYS A 12 -3.02 3.07 8.30
C LYS A 12 -2.12 1.99 7.71
N VAL A 13 -2.62 0.77 7.67
CA VAL A 13 -2.00 -0.34 6.93
C VAL A 13 -2.87 -0.59 5.71
N ALA A 14 -2.32 -0.35 4.53
CA ALA A 14 -3.04 -0.53 3.27
C ALA A 14 -2.15 -1.26 2.26
N LEU A 15 -2.74 -1.80 1.20
CA LEU A 15 -1.96 -2.27 0.07
C LEU A 15 -1.26 -1.09 -0.61
N ASP A 16 -0.02 -1.32 -1.05
CA ASP A 16 0.74 -0.39 -1.86
C ASP A 16 0.28 -0.48 -3.31
N TYR A 17 -0.82 0.22 -3.63
CA TYR A 17 -1.41 0.19 -4.97
C TYR A 17 -0.47 0.69 -6.07
N GLU A 18 0.49 1.56 -5.72
CA GLU A 18 1.51 2.04 -6.65
C GLU A 18 2.43 0.88 -7.07
N ARG A 19 2.99 0.17 -6.08
CA ARG A 19 3.82 -1.02 -6.31
C ARG A 19 3.06 -2.15 -7.00
N LEU A 20 1.79 -2.36 -6.63
CA LEU A 20 0.92 -3.33 -7.31
C LEU A 20 0.71 -2.97 -8.78
N GLY A 21 0.59 -1.69 -9.10
CA GLY A 21 0.50 -1.19 -10.48
C GLY A 21 1.78 -1.42 -11.29
N GLU A 22 2.95 -1.19 -10.69
CA GLU A 22 4.25 -1.48 -11.31
C GLU A 22 4.39 -2.98 -11.64
N GLU A 23 4.03 -3.86 -10.71
CA GLU A 23 4.05 -5.32 -10.91
C GLU A 23 3.10 -5.74 -12.04
N ALA A 24 1.89 -5.17 -12.08
CA ALA A 24 0.93 -5.40 -13.16
C ALA A 24 1.45 -4.90 -14.52
N GLY A 25 2.12 -3.76 -14.56
CA GLY A 25 2.75 -3.21 -15.78
C GLY A 25 3.87 -4.11 -16.31
N ALA A 26 4.71 -4.64 -15.43
CA ALA A 26 5.75 -5.60 -15.79
C ALA A 26 5.16 -6.90 -16.37
N LEU A 27 4.04 -7.38 -15.81
CA LEU A 27 3.29 -8.52 -16.33
C LEU A 27 2.74 -8.23 -17.73
N ALA A 28 2.14 -7.05 -17.94
CA ALA A 28 1.63 -6.63 -19.23
C ALA A 28 2.74 -6.58 -20.30
N GLN A 29 3.94 -6.08 -19.93
CA GLN A 29 5.08 -6.06 -20.85
C GLN A 29 5.49 -7.47 -21.32
N ARG A 30 5.45 -8.47 -20.43
CA ARG A 30 5.73 -9.87 -20.78
C ARG A 30 4.74 -10.41 -21.80
N ILE A 31 3.46 -10.15 -21.59
CA ILE A 31 2.38 -10.54 -22.51
C ILE A 31 2.56 -9.86 -23.87
N LEU A 32 2.85 -8.56 -23.89
CA LEU A 32 3.09 -7.81 -25.12
C LEU A 32 4.31 -8.29 -25.91
N ARG A 33 5.29 -8.92 -25.24
CA ARG A 33 6.45 -9.57 -25.88
C ARG A 33 6.15 -10.98 -26.41
N GLY A 34 4.89 -11.43 -26.32
CA GLY A 34 4.44 -12.72 -26.87
C GLY A 34 4.45 -13.87 -25.87
N GLU A 35 4.73 -13.61 -24.58
CA GLU A 35 4.61 -14.65 -23.56
C GLU A 35 3.12 -15.02 -23.38
N LYS A 36 2.81 -16.32 -23.40
CA LYS A 36 1.44 -16.80 -23.24
C LYS A 36 1.00 -16.61 -21.78
N PRO A 37 -0.13 -15.94 -21.49
CA PRO A 37 -0.60 -15.73 -20.12
C PRO A 37 -0.70 -17.01 -19.29
N ALA A 38 -1.10 -18.13 -19.91
CA ALA A 38 -1.19 -19.43 -19.25
C ALA A 38 0.14 -20.01 -18.74
N ARG A 39 1.29 -19.46 -19.16
CA ARG A 39 2.62 -19.86 -18.69
C ARG A 39 3.19 -18.90 -17.64
N ILE A 40 2.52 -17.79 -17.37
CA ILE A 40 2.96 -16.81 -16.39
C ILE A 40 2.50 -17.29 -15.01
N PRO A 41 3.40 -17.56 -14.05
CA PRO A 41 3.01 -17.99 -12.72
C PRO A 41 2.24 -16.87 -12.00
N ILE A 42 1.15 -17.24 -11.33
CA ILE A 42 0.42 -16.33 -10.46
C ILE A 42 1.31 -16.02 -9.26
N MET A 43 1.63 -14.75 -9.05
CA MET A 43 2.36 -14.30 -7.88
C MET A 43 1.37 -13.79 -6.83
N GLU A 44 1.41 -14.35 -5.62
CA GLU A 44 0.73 -13.77 -4.47
C GLU A 44 1.62 -12.70 -3.85
N SER A 45 1.48 -11.47 -4.34
CA SER A 45 2.14 -10.29 -3.81
C SER A 45 1.11 -9.46 -3.05
N SER A 46 1.28 -9.33 -1.73
CA SER A 46 0.52 -8.39 -0.89
C SER A 46 1.46 -7.30 -0.39
N PRO A 47 1.86 -6.33 -1.24
CA PRO A 47 2.76 -5.28 -0.82
C PRO A 47 1.99 -4.39 0.17
N LEU A 48 2.37 -4.43 1.44
CA LEU A 48 1.76 -3.61 2.48
C LEU A 48 2.52 -2.30 2.62
N ARG A 49 1.80 -1.19 2.61
CA ARG A 49 2.30 0.15 2.93
C ARG A 49 1.69 0.62 4.24
N ILE A 50 2.57 0.87 5.21
CA ILE A 50 2.19 1.44 6.51
C ILE A 50 2.42 2.95 6.44
N LYS A 51 1.38 3.72 6.76
CA LYS A 51 1.45 5.17 6.94
C LYS A 51 1.03 5.53 8.36
N VAL A 52 1.79 6.43 8.97
CA VAL A 52 1.53 6.93 10.32
C VAL A 52 1.31 8.44 10.21
N ASP A 53 0.23 8.94 10.82
CA ASP A 53 0.07 10.37 11.01
C ASP A 53 0.83 10.77 12.27
N GLU A 54 2.04 11.31 12.10
CA GLU A 54 2.88 11.72 13.22
C GLU A 54 2.28 12.86 14.06
N THR A 55 1.39 13.66 13.48
CA THR A 55 0.74 14.77 14.19
C THR A 55 -0.32 14.25 15.14
N LEU A 56 -1.13 13.29 14.68
CA LEU A 56 -2.06 12.57 15.54
C LEU A 56 -1.34 11.67 16.53
N LEU A 57 -0.25 10.99 16.12
CA LEU A 57 0.57 10.17 17.01
C LEU A 57 1.13 11.00 18.17
N ARG A 58 1.70 12.18 17.92
CA ARG A 58 2.20 13.07 18.98
C ARG A 58 1.09 13.60 19.89
N ARG A 59 -0.12 13.79 19.36
CA ARG A 59 -1.29 14.17 20.17
C ARG A 59 -1.76 13.02 21.08
N TRP A 60 -1.57 11.77 20.68
CA TRP A 60 -2.09 10.58 21.36
C TRP A 60 -1.01 9.72 22.05
N SER A 61 0.27 10.05 21.91
CA SER A 61 1.41 9.30 22.48
C SER A 61 1.47 9.32 24.02
N GLY A 62 0.57 10.06 24.67
CA GLY A 62 0.32 10.02 26.11
C GLY A 62 -0.82 9.08 26.54
N TYR A 63 -1.31 8.20 25.65
CA TYR A 63 -2.41 7.25 25.94
C TYR A 63 -1.87 5.82 26.20
N PRO A 64 -2.39 5.08 27.18
CA PRO A 64 -3.47 5.45 28.09
C PRO A 64 -3.04 6.55 29.06
N PRO A 65 -3.93 7.49 29.42
CA PRO A 65 -3.64 8.39 30.53
C PRO A 65 -3.31 7.52 31.74
N GLY A 66 -2.15 7.78 32.35
CA GLY A 66 -1.77 7.15 33.61
C GLY A 66 -2.89 7.28 34.62
N LYS A 67 -3.12 6.23 35.41
CA LYS A 67 -4.08 6.20 36.51
C LYS A 67 -3.89 7.39 37.46
#